data_AF-A0A7S4BYI6-F1
#
_entry.id   AF-A0A7S4BYI6-F1
#
_cell.length_a   1.000
_cell.length_b   1.000
_cell.length_c   1.000
_cell.angle_alpha   90.00
_cell.angle_beta   90.00
_cell.angle_gamma   90.00
#
_symmetry.space_group_name_H-M   'P 1'
#
loop_
_entity.id
_entity.type
_entity.pdbx_description
1 polymer ?
#
loop_
_entity_poly.entity_id
_entity_poly.type
_entity_poly.pdbx_seq_one_letter_code
_entity_poly.pdbx_strand_id
1 'polypeptide(L)'
;VVPTGGSATDSLLAICATGADGISAVPFSRWFSDPEEPTQRPASAAFGGFLTHAEAFDNRFFGISPAEASCMDPQQRLMLEHGYAALHAHGETKASLLGAKVGVFVGVWACEFADVLRLSLPADSVYAVSASSCSVLVGRVSYSLGLRGPSVSFDTACSSSLVATHGAKRSVAVAECDAALVAGVNMIFSLANSSCMGVAGMTSPTGRCHTFDASADGYCRSEACGAAVLSTREVDASVQV
;
A
#
# COMPACT_ATOMS: atom_id res chain seq x y z
N VAL A 1 8.42 -7.54 7.73
CA VAL A 1 7.45 -6.85 8.60
C VAL A 1 7.88 -5.39 8.71
N VAL A 2 7.22 -4.49 7.98
CA VAL A 2 7.43 -3.05 8.15
C VAL A 2 6.27 -2.56 9.02
N PRO A 3 6.51 -2.13 10.28
CA PRO A 3 5.46 -1.56 11.13
C PRO A 3 4.91 -0.27 10.50
N THR A 4 3.75 0.19 10.94
CA THR A 4 3.10 1.39 10.42
C THR A 4 3.42 2.61 11.31
N GLY A 5 3.80 3.74 10.68
CA GLY A 5 4.13 5.03 11.34
C GLY A 5 5.49 5.09 12.05
N GLY A 6 6.23 6.22 11.98
CA GLY A 6 7.50 6.53 12.68
C GLY A 6 8.52 5.37 12.76
N SER A 7 8.26 4.44 13.67
CA SER A 7 8.77 3.07 13.74
C SER A 7 8.86 2.28 12.42
N ALA A 8 8.05 2.61 11.41
CA ALA A 8 8.08 2.00 10.08
C ALA A 8 9.44 2.17 9.39
N THR A 9 9.89 3.42 9.34
CA THR A 9 11.14 3.81 8.71
C THR A 9 12.31 3.27 9.52
N ASP A 10 12.24 3.37 10.86
CA ASP A 10 13.28 2.84 11.74
C ASP A 10 13.42 1.32 11.64
N SER A 11 12.30 0.60 11.52
CA SER A 11 12.33 -0.85 11.34
C SER A 11 12.85 -1.25 9.97
N LEU A 12 12.49 -0.51 8.92
CA LEU A 12 13.07 -0.71 7.59
C LEU A 12 14.58 -0.47 7.63
N LEU A 13 15.02 0.63 8.25
CA LEU A 13 16.44 0.95 8.41
C LEU A 13 17.16 -0.12 9.24
N ALA A 14 16.55 -0.65 10.30
CA ALA A 14 17.11 -1.73 11.10
C ALA A 14 17.24 -3.04 10.29
N ILE A 15 16.23 -3.39 9.49
CA ILE A 15 16.29 -4.55 8.58
C ILE A 15 17.42 -4.36 7.56
N CYS A 16 17.51 -3.18 6.94
CA CYS A 16 18.59 -2.87 5.99
C CYS A 16 19.98 -2.88 6.66
N ALA A 17 20.10 -2.37 7.88
CA ALA A 17 21.36 -2.32 8.62
C ALA A 17 21.84 -3.72 9.06
N THR A 18 20.92 -4.64 9.33
CA THR A 18 21.23 -6.00 9.78
C THR A 18 21.27 -7.03 8.65
N GLY A 19 20.73 -6.71 7.48
CA GLY A 19 20.55 -7.67 6.39
C GLY A 19 19.52 -8.75 6.71
N ALA A 20 18.55 -8.48 7.58
CA ALA A 20 17.56 -9.47 8.00
C ALA A 20 16.64 -9.89 6.84
N ASP A 21 16.38 -11.20 6.73
CA ASP A 21 15.40 -11.76 5.80
C ASP A 21 13.97 -11.60 6.35
N GLY A 22 13.16 -10.81 5.65
CA GLY A 22 11.78 -10.52 6.02
C GLY A 22 10.74 -11.47 5.41
N ILE A 23 11.17 -12.49 4.66
CA ILE A 23 10.27 -13.45 4.01
C ILE A 23 9.80 -14.52 5.00
N SER A 24 8.51 -14.84 4.94
CA SER A 24 7.91 -15.93 5.71
C SER A 24 7.09 -16.86 4.82
N ALA A 25 6.67 -17.99 5.38
CA ALA A 25 5.55 -18.73 4.80
C ALA A 25 4.28 -17.87 4.79
N VAL A 26 3.37 -18.14 3.86
CA VAL A 26 2.14 -17.34 3.77
C VAL A 26 1.28 -17.52 5.03
N PRO A 27 0.84 -16.43 5.69
CA PRO A 27 -0.03 -16.52 6.85
C PRO A 27 -1.35 -17.20 6.52
N PHE A 28 -1.87 -17.99 7.47
CA PHE A 28 -3.18 -18.62 7.34
C PHE A 28 -4.31 -17.61 7.08
N SER A 29 -4.17 -16.37 7.55
CA SER A 29 -5.15 -15.30 7.35
C SER A 29 -5.27 -14.79 5.90
N ARG A 30 -4.35 -15.11 4.98
CA ARG A 30 -4.39 -14.58 3.60
C ARG A 30 -5.22 -15.42 2.63
N TRP A 31 -5.18 -16.74 2.78
CA TRP A 31 -5.92 -17.67 1.89
C TRP A 31 -7.30 -18.04 2.44
N PHE A 32 -7.97 -17.11 3.11
CA PHE A 32 -9.17 -17.36 3.92
C PHE A 32 -10.33 -18.03 3.15
N SER A 33 -10.34 -17.91 1.82
CA SER A 33 -11.38 -18.42 0.93
C SER A 33 -10.93 -19.57 0.02
N ASP A 34 -9.72 -20.10 0.20
CA ASP A 34 -9.19 -21.20 -0.60
C ASP A 34 -9.54 -22.56 0.04
N PRO A 35 -10.36 -23.40 -0.61
CA PRO A 35 -10.72 -24.72 -0.11
C PRO A 35 -9.62 -25.78 -0.31
N GLU A 36 -8.52 -25.47 -1.02
CA GLU A 36 -7.43 -26.42 -1.25
C GLU A 36 -6.52 -26.59 -0.02
N GLU A 37 -6.11 -27.84 0.21
CA GLU A 37 -5.16 -28.20 1.27
C GLU A 37 -3.83 -27.46 1.07
N PRO A 38 -3.18 -26.91 2.12
CA PRO A 38 -1.91 -26.19 2.01
C PRO A 38 -0.80 -26.95 1.28
N THR A 39 -0.87 -28.28 1.24
CA THR A 39 0.09 -29.19 0.59
C THR A 39 -0.04 -29.24 -0.94
N GLN A 40 -1.13 -28.74 -1.52
CA GLN A 40 -1.36 -28.73 -2.97
C GLN A 40 -1.01 -27.37 -3.60
N ARG A 41 -0.67 -26.37 -2.78
CA ARG A 41 -0.33 -25.04 -3.28
C ARG A 41 1.01 -25.05 -4.03
N PRO A 42 1.11 -24.35 -5.17
CA PRO A 42 2.38 -24.27 -5.88
C PRO A 42 3.43 -23.58 -5.00
N ALA A 43 4.68 -24.03 -5.07
CA ALA A 43 5.79 -23.50 -4.27
C ALA A 43 5.95 -21.97 -4.42
N SER A 44 5.58 -21.45 -5.60
CA SER A 44 5.52 -20.02 -5.94
C SER A 44 4.57 -19.18 -5.07
N ALA A 45 3.62 -19.81 -4.37
CA ALA A 45 2.64 -19.18 -3.49
C ALA A 45 2.81 -19.61 -2.03
N ALA A 46 3.91 -20.30 -1.69
CA ALA A 46 4.18 -20.77 -0.33
C ALA A 46 4.88 -19.71 0.54
N PHE A 47 5.55 -18.73 -0.07
CA PHE A 47 6.35 -17.72 0.61
C PHE A 47 6.01 -16.30 0.16
N GLY A 48 6.27 -15.33 1.03
CA GLY A 48 6.10 -13.91 0.76
C GLY A 48 6.56 -13.03 1.93
N GLY A 49 6.70 -11.74 1.67
CA GLY A 49 6.84 -10.73 2.71
C GLY A 49 5.46 -10.18 3.08
N PHE A 50 5.03 -10.35 4.33
CA PHE A 50 3.69 -9.94 4.75
C PHE A 50 3.73 -8.83 5.81
N LEU A 51 2.76 -7.92 5.73
CA LEU A 51 2.51 -6.95 6.78
C LEU A 51 1.78 -7.62 7.94
N THR A 52 2.27 -7.38 9.15
CA THR A 52 1.58 -7.75 10.39
C THR A 52 0.42 -6.80 10.63
N HIS A 53 -0.71 -7.31 11.11
CA HIS A 53 -1.89 -6.51 11.45
C HIS A 53 -2.44 -5.66 10.29
N ALA A 54 -2.35 -6.15 9.05
CA ALA A 54 -2.87 -5.47 7.88
C ALA A 54 -4.41 -5.23 7.92
N GLU A 55 -5.10 -5.95 8.81
CA GLU A 55 -6.51 -5.79 9.10
C GLU A 55 -6.84 -4.59 10.02
N ALA A 56 -5.86 -4.11 10.79
CA ALA A 56 -6.03 -3.02 11.75
C ALA A 56 -6.23 -1.68 11.02
N PHE A 57 -7.13 -0.85 11.57
CA PHE A 57 -7.40 0.48 11.04
C PHE A 57 -8.13 1.36 12.06
N ASP A 58 -7.62 2.56 12.33
CA ASP A 58 -8.32 3.56 13.16
C ASP A 58 -9.42 4.29 12.36
N ASN A 59 -10.55 3.61 12.17
CA ASN A 59 -11.68 4.17 11.41
C ASN A 59 -12.25 5.46 12.03
N ARG A 60 -12.21 5.59 13.37
CA ARG A 60 -12.78 6.73 14.09
C ARG A 60 -11.98 7.98 13.82
N PHE A 61 -10.66 7.85 13.77
CA PHE A 61 -9.78 8.96 13.41
C PHE A 61 -10.15 9.55 12.04
N PHE A 62 -10.48 8.72 11.04
CA PHE A 62 -10.85 9.18 9.70
C PHE A 62 -12.35 9.44 9.49
N GLY A 63 -13.17 9.31 10.54
CA GLY A 63 -14.63 9.53 10.44
C GLY A 63 -15.34 8.47 9.60
N ILE A 64 -14.78 7.26 9.51
CA ILE A 64 -15.32 6.15 8.72
C ILE A 64 -16.12 5.22 9.63
N SER A 65 -17.31 4.81 9.19
CA SER A 65 -18.15 3.92 9.98
C SER A 65 -17.53 2.52 10.09
N PRO A 66 -17.79 1.76 11.17
CA PRO A 66 -17.31 0.37 11.27
C PRO A 66 -17.79 -0.53 10.12
N ALA A 67 -18.99 -0.28 9.60
CA ALA A 67 -19.57 -1.05 8.48
C ALA A 67 -18.86 -0.76 7.14
N GLU A 68 -18.45 0.49 6.91
CA GLU A 68 -17.63 0.83 5.75
C GLU A 68 -16.20 0.30 5.93
N ALA A 69 -15.61 0.51 7.10
CA ALA A 69 -14.25 0.08 7.39
C ALA A 69 -14.04 -1.42 7.22
N SER A 70 -15.03 -2.27 7.57
CA SER A 70 -14.91 -3.72 7.46
C SER A 70 -14.82 -4.21 6.02
N CYS A 71 -15.38 -3.47 5.06
CA CYS A 71 -15.38 -3.83 3.64
C CYS A 71 -14.36 -3.06 2.80
N MET A 72 -13.74 -2.00 3.34
CA MET A 72 -12.66 -1.29 2.63
C MET A 72 -11.47 -2.20 2.35
N ASP A 73 -10.89 -2.09 1.16
CA ASP A 73 -9.60 -2.70 0.82
C ASP A 73 -8.53 -2.22 1.84
N PRO A 74 -7.80 -3.14 2.48
CA PRO A 74 -6.67 -2.79 3.36
C PRO A 74 -5.68 -1.79 2.73
N GLN A 75 -5.52 -1.78 1.41
CA GLN A 75 -4.72 -0.77 0.71
C GLN A 75 -5.24 0.66 0.93
N GLN A 76 -6.56 0.86 0.95
CA GLN A 76 -7.16 2.17 1.23
C GLN A 76 -6.94 2.59 2.69
N ARG A 77 -7.02 1.62 3.63
CA ARG A 77 -6.81 1.84 5.06
C ARG A 77 -5.37 2.26 5.35
N LEU A 78 -4.41 1.49 4.84
CA LEU A 78 -2.98 1.80 4.93
C LEU A 78 -2.65 3.16 4.31
N MET A 79 -3.25 3.49 3.17
CA MET A 79 -3.03 4.79 2.53
C MET A 79 -3.53 5.98 3.34
N LEU A 80 -4.64 5.83 4.08
CA LEU A 80 -5.10 6.87 5.00
C LEU A 80 -4.11 7.08 6.14
N GLU A 81 -3.67 5.99 6.78
CA GLU A 81 -2.74 6.04 7.91
C GLU A 81 -1.35 6.52 7.51
N HIS A 82 -0.73 5.89 6.52
CA HIS A 82 0.62 6.25 6.04
C HIS A 82 0.63 7.61 5.34
N GLY A 83 -0.42 7.93 4.58
CA GLY A 83 -0.56 9.22 3.93
C GLY A 83 -0.64 10.37 4.93
N TYR A 84 -1.48 10.21 5.97
CA TYR A 84 -1.54 11.19 7.05
C TYR A 84 -0.25 11.25 7.86
N ALA A 85 0.37 10.11 8.19
CA ALA A 85 1.63 10.08 8.94
C ALA A 85 2.76 10.82 8.19
N ALA A 86 2.87 10.65 6.87
CA ALA A 86 3.85 11.37 6.06
C ALA A 86 3.60 12.88 6.03
N LEU A 87 2.35 13.30 5.87
CA LEU A 87 1.96 14.72 5.94
C LEU A 87 2.21 15.30 7.33
N HIS A 88 1.94 14.53 8.37
CA HIS A 88 2.16 14.94 9.75
C HIS A 88 3.65 15.09 10.07
N ALA A 89 4.49 14.14 9.63
CA ALA A 89 5.94 14.24 9.74
C ALA A 89 6.52 15.44 8.95
N HIS A 90 5.85 15.87 7.88
CA HIS A 90 6.18 17.10 7.15
C HIS A 90 5.72 18.39 7.90
N GLY A 91 5.08 18.26 9.06
CA GLY A 91 4.64 19.40 9.89
C GLY A 91 3.17 19.80 9.66
N GLU A 92 2.40 19.04 8.89
CA GLU A 92 0.98 19.32 8.68
C GLU A 92 0.11 18.74 9.80
N THR A 93 -1.01 19.40 10.06
CA THR A 93 -2.06 18.93 10.96
C THR A 93 -3.33 18.69 10.16
N LYS A 94 -4.28 17.90 10.69
CA LYS A 94 -5.60 17.76 10.04
C LYS A 94 -6.25 19.10 9.73
N ALA A 95 -6.10 20.09 10.62
CA ALA A 95 -6.67 21.41 10.42
C ALA A 95 -5.97 22.18 9.29
N SER A 96 -4.64 22.10 9.16
CA SER A 96 -3.91 22.79 8.09
C SER A 96 -4.14 22.17 6.71
N LEU A 97 -4.45 20.87 6.65
CA LEU A 97 -4.72 20.16 5.40
C LEU A 97 -6.08 20.51 4.78
N LEU A 98 -7.05 21.00 5.57
CA LEU A 98 -8.38 21.36 5.07
C LEU A 98 -8.29 22.50 4.05
N GLY A 99 -8.61 22.19 2.79
CA GLY A 99 -8.54 23.12 1.68
C GLY A 99 -7.14 23.32 1.10
N ALA A 100 -6.12 22.64 1.64
CA ALA A 100 -4.75 22.77 1.17
C ALA A 100 -4.60 22.23 -0.25
N LYS A 101 -3.78 22.90 -1.07
CA LYS A 101 -3.44 22.44 -2.43
C LYS A 101 -2.36 21.36 -2.38
N VAL A 102 -2.64 20.28 -1.68
CA VAL A 102 -1.78 19.09 -1.65
C VAL A 102 -2.32 18.10 -2.68
N GLY A 103 -1.46 17.67 -3.61
CA GLY A 103 -1.80 16.59 -4.54
C GLY A 103 -1.56 15.20 -3.93
N VAL A 104 -2.25 14.20 -4.44
CA VAL A 104 -2.16 12.79 -4.01
C VAL A 104 -1.82 11.93 -5.23
N PHE A 105 -0.62 11.36 -5.25
CA PHE A 105 -0.09 10.58 -6.36
C PHE A 105 0.31 9.21 -5.83
N VAL A 106 -0.44 8.17 -6.18
CA VAL A 106 -0.23 6.84 -5.59
C VAL A 106 -0.01 5.80 -6.66
N GLY A 107 1.11 5.09 -6.58
CA GLY A 107 1.33 3.85 -7.30
C GLY A 107 0.59 2.71 -6.62
N VAL A 108 -0.35 2.10 -7.32
CA VAL A 108 -1.10 0.95 -6.82
C VAL A 108 -1.29 -0.03 -7.97
N TRP A 109 -0.96 -1.29 -7.71
CA TRP A 109 -1.15 -2.37 -8.67
C TRP A 109 -2.12 -3.39 -8.08
N ALA A 110 -3.12 -3.75 -8.88
CA ALA A 110 -4.14 -4.76 -8.60
C ALA A 110 -4.94 -4.56 -7.30
N CYS A 111 -6.27 -4.55 -7.42
CA CYS A 111 -7.17 -4.58 -6.27
C CYS A 111 -7.60 -6.02 -5.99
N GLU A 112 -6.66 -6.87 -5.57
CA GLU A 112 -6.91 -8.30 -5.30
C GLU A 112 -8.00 -8.53 -4.25
N PHE A 113 -8.16 -7.58 -3.33
CA PHE A 113 -9.22 -7.64 -2.32
C PHE A 113 -10.63 -7.56 -2.92
N ALA A 114 -10.79 -7.07 -4.15
CA ALA A 114 -12.08 -7.07 -4.85
C ALA A 114 -12.64 -8.49 -5.02
N ASP A 115 -11.79 -9.50 -5.19
CA ASP A 115 -12.24 -10.89 -5.32
C ASP A 115 -12.71 -11.46 -3.98
N VAL A 116 -12.03 -11.11 -2.88
CA VAL A 116 -12.48 -11.45 -1.52
C VAL A 116 -13.83 -10.82 -1.21
N LEU A 117 -14.00 -9.56 -1.61
CA LEU A 117 -15.25 -8.82 -1.44
C LEU A 117 -16.39 -9.41 -2.25
N ARG A 118 -16.16 -9.83 -3.50
CA ARG A 118 -17.19 -10.49 -4.33
C ARG A 118 -17.75 -11.77 -3.69
N LEU A 119 -16.94 -12.49 -2.93
CA LEU A 119 -17.36 -13.72 -2.25
C LEU A 119 -18.06 -13.46 -0.90
N SER A 120 -17.79 -12.32 -0.27
CA SER A 120 -18.15 -12.07 1.13
C SER A 120 -19.21 -10.98 1.32
N LEU A 121 -19.32 -10.03 0.38
CA LEU A 121 -20.28 -8.93 0.46
C LEU A 121 -21.64 -9.32 -0.15
N PRO A 122 -22.74 -8.90 0.49
CA PRO A 122 -24.07 -8.91 -0.16
C PRO A 122 -24.06 -8.10 -1.45
N ALA A 123 -24.80 -8.58 -2.46
CA ALA A 123 -24.88 -7.95 -3.78
C ALA A 123 -25.47 -6.52 -3.74
N ASP A 124 -26.23 -6.18 -2.70
CA ASP A 124 -26.87 -4.89 -2.46
C ASP A 124 -26.08 -3.98 -1.49
N SER A 125 -24.84 -4.35 -1.14
CA SER A 125 -24.00 -3.53 -0.27
C SER A 125 -23.70 -2.16 -0.90
N VAL A 126 -24.06 -1.10 -0.16
CA VAL A 126 -23.79 0.30 -0.54
C VAL A 126 -22.30 0.62 -0.67
N TYR A 127 -21.42 -0.20 -0.09
CA TYR A 127 -19.97 -0.01 -0.12
C TYR A 127 -19.27 -0.80 -1.22
N ALA A 128 -19.99 -1.67 -1.95
CA ALA A 128 -19.38 -2.59 -2.92
C ALA A 128 -18.52 -1.87 -3.98
N VAL A 129 -18.95 -0.68 -4.40
CA VAL A 129 -18.24 0.12 -5.42
C VAL A 129 -17.04 0.86 -4.82
N SER A 130 -17.16 1.41 -3.62
CA SER A 130 -16.12 2.24 -3.00
C SER A 130 -15.04 1.40 -2.29
N ALA A 131 -15.34 0.15 -1.98
CA ALA A 131 -14.51 -0.73 -1.18
C ALA A 131 -13.13 -1.01 -1.81
N SER A 132 -13.02 -1.18 -3.13
CA SER A 132 -11.79 -1.66 -3.76
C SER A 132 -11.32 -0.88 -4.99
N SER A 133 -11.94 0.25 -5.36
CA SER A 133 -11.50 1.01 -6.53
C SER A 133 -10.20 1.80 -6.28
N CYS A 134 -9.24 1.74 -7.21
CA CYS A 134 -8.02 2.58 -7.19
C CYS A 134 -8.31 4.08 -7.19
N SER A 135 -9.36 4.53 -7.91
CA SER A 135 -9.73 5.95 -7.93
C SER A 135 -10.29 6.39 -6.57
N VAL A 136 -10.99 5.49 -5.88
CA VAL A 136 -11.50 5.75 -4.53
C VAL A 136 -10.36 5.75 -3.52
N LEU A 137 -9.32 4.94 -3.69
CA LEU A 137 -8.14 4.97 -2.81
C LEU A 137 -7.53 6.38 -2.72
N VAL A 138 -7.23 7.02 -3.86
CA VAL A 138 -6.64 8.37 -3.87
C VAL A 138 -7.66 9.45 -3.51
N GLY A 139 -8.90 9.29 -4.01
CA GLY A 139 -10.00 10.21 -3.71
C GLY A 139 -10.37 10.23 -2.24
N ARG A 140 -10.31 9.09 -1.55
CA ARG A 140 -10.62 8.94 -0.13
C ARG A 140 -9.56 9.63 0.73
N VAL A 141 -8.27 9.51 0.40
CA VAL A 141 -7.21 10.28 1.08
C VAL A 141 -7.48 11.78 0.93
N SER A 142 -7.81 12.22 -0.28
CA SER A 142 -8.11 13.63 -0.57
C SER A 142 -9.35 14.10 0.19
N TYR A 143 -10.41 13.30 0.22
CA TYR A 143 -11.66 13.59 0.91
C TYR A 143 -11.49 13.64 2.43
N SER A 144 -10.91 12.60 3.02
CA SER A 144 -10.75 12.47 4.48
C SER A 144 -9.82 13.52 5.09
N LEU A 145 -8.87 14.05 4.31
CA LEU A 145 -7.93 15.09 4.75
C LEU A 145 -8.29 16.49 4.21
N GLY A 146 -9.30 16.61 3.35
CA GLY A 146 -9.75 17.88 2.77
C GLY A 146 -8.82 18.49 1.71
N LEU A 147 -8.02 17.67 1.03
CA LEU A 147 -7.02 18.11 0.05
C LEU A 147 -7.67 18.54 -1.27
N ARG A 148 -7.08 19.54 -1.93
CA ARG A 148 -7.61 20.17 -3.14
C ARG A 148 -6.68 20.12 -4.35
N GLY A 149 -5.52 19.45 -4.23
CA GLY A 149 -4.63 19.22 -5.37
C GLY A 149 -5.10 18.06 -6.27
N PRO A 150 -4.33 17.74 -7.33
CA PRO A 150 -4.59 16.58 -8.18
C PRO A 150 -4.64 15.28 -7.38
N SER A 151 -5.51 14.34 -7.74
CA SER A 151 -5.64 13.05 -7.06
C SER A 151 -5.63 11.92 -8.10
N VAL A 152 -4.52 11.19 -8.17
CA VAL A 152 -4.23 10.30 -9.31
C VAL A 152 -3.61 8.99 -8.82
N SER A 153 -4.22 7.89 -9.24
CA SER A 153 -3.67 6.54 -9.11
C SER A 153 -2.88 6.18 -10.38
N PHE A 154 -1.69 5.60 -10.22
CA PHE A 154 -0.84 5.14 -11.30
C PHE A 154 -0.73 3.62 -11.26
N ASP A 155 -0.95 2.98 -12.41
CA ASP A 155 -0.64 1.56 -12.62
C ASP A 155 0.29 1.44 -13.83
N THR A 156 1.56 1.21 -13.54
CA THR A 156 2.60 0.79 -14.49
C THR A 156 3.30 -0.46 -13.95
N ALA A 157 2.54 -1.34 -13.29
CA ALA A 157 3.05 -2.52 -12.58
C ALA A 157 4.16 -2.14 -11.56
N CYS A 158 5.32 -2.77 -11.62
CA CYS A 158 6.40 -2.62 -10.65
C CYS A 158 6.98 -1.20 -10.55
N SER A 159 6.81 -0.36 -11.58
CA SER A 159 7.31 1.03 -11.56
C SER A 159 6.29 2.06 -11.04
N SER A 160 5.09 1.64 -10.64
CA SER A 160 3.97 2.53 -10.33
C SER A 160 4.29 3.62 -9.33
N SER A 161 4.99 3.30 -8.24
CA SER A 161 5.37 4.28 -7.21
C SER A 161 6.37 5.32 -7.74
N LEU A 162 7.36 4.89 -8.55
CA LEU A 162 8.33 5.80 -9.16
C LEU A 162 7.69 6.72 -10.21
N VAL A 163 6.74 6.20 -10.98
CA VAL A 163 5.96 7.00 -11.94
C VAL A 163 5.05 7.98 -11.22
N ALA A 164 4.43 7.58 -10.10
CA ALA A 164 3.68 8.49 -9.25
C ALA A 164 4.56 9.63 -8.70
N THR A 165 5.77 9.31 -8.22
CA THR A 165 6.78 10.31 -7.81
C THR A 165 7.13 11.27 -8.94
N HIS A 166 7.31 10.76 -10.16
CA HIS A 166 7.59 11.58 -11.33
C HIS A 166 6.45 12.56 -11.62
N GLY A 167 5.20 12.07 -11.62
CA GLY A 167 4.01 12.90 -11.81
C GLY A 167 3.87 13.98 -10.75
N ALA A 168 4.05 13.61 -9.48
CA ALA A 168 4.00 14.54 -8.35
C ALA A 168 5.05 15.65 -8.45
N LYS A 169 6.30 15.29 -8.77
CA LYS A 169 7.37 16.27 -8.96
C LYS A 169 7.04 17.26 -10.07
N ARG A 170 6.44 16.80 -11.17
CA ARG A 170 5.99 17.66 -12.27
C ARG A 170 4.90 18.62 -11.81
N SER A 171 3.85 18.13 -11.15
CA SER A 171 2.74 18.97 -10.67
C SER A 171 3.18 20.02 -9.66
N VAL A 172 4.11 19.69 -8.75
CA VAL A 172 4.72 20.67 -7.84
C VAL A 172 5.55 21.70 -8.61
N ALA A 173 6.37 21.26 -9.57
CA ALA A 173 7.24 22.16 -10.34
C ALA A 173 6.47 23.17 -11.21
N VAL A 174 5.26 22.83 -11.67
CA VAL A 174 4.38 23.73 -12.44
C VAL A 174 3.32 24.42 -11.57
N ALA A 175 3.41 24.30 -10.24
CA ALA A 175 2.49 24.91 -9.28
C ALA A 175 1.00 24.50 -9.43
N GLU A 176 0.74 23.27 -9.88
CA GLU A 176 -0.61 22.66 -9.79
C GLU A 176 -0.97 22.34 -8.33
N CYS A 177 0.04 22.10 -7.48
CA CYS A 177 -0.10 21.89 -6.05
C CYS A 177 1.14 22.44 -5.30
N ASP A 178 0.96 22.86 -4.04
CA ASP A 178 2.02 23.42 -3.20
C ASP A 178 2.91 22.34 -2.57
N ALA A 179 2.31 21.17 -2.36
CA ALA A 179 2.98 19.94 -1.96
C ALA A 179 2.28 18.74 -2.61
N ALA A 180 2.94 17.59 -2.62
CA ALA A 180 2.38 16.35 -3.12
C ALA A 180 2.68 15.20 -2.17
N LEU A 181 1.63 14.52 -1.72
CA LEU A 181 1.73 13.21 -1.12
C LEU A 181 1.99 12.19 -2.23
N VAL A 182 3.12 11.50 -2.13
CA VAL A 182 3.53 10.43 -3.04
C VAL A 182 3.56 9.13 -2.28
N ALA A 183 2.96 8.09 -2.84
CA ALA A 183 2.96 6.79 -2.17
C ALA A 183 3.01 5.60 -3.14
N GLY A 184 3.34 4.44 -2.59
CA GLY A 184 3.20 3.14 -3.23
C GLY A 184 2.56 2.17 -2.25
N VAL A 185 1.58 1.40 -2.69
CA VAL A 185 0.94 0.36 -1.87
C VAL A 185 0.75 -0.92 -2.67
N ASN A 186 1.04 -2.06 -2.03
CA ASN A 186 0.80 -3.39 -2.57
C ASN A 186 0.40 -4.34 -1.43
N MET A 187 -0.66 -5.10 -1.65
CA MET A 187 -1.14 -6.15 -0.74
C MET A 187 -1.39 -7.44 -1.52
N ILE A 188 -1.26 -8.60 -0.84
CA ILE A 188 -1.37 -9.91 -1.49
C ILE A 188 -2.58 -10.64 -0.90
N PHE A 189 -3.63 -10.80 -1.70
CA PHE A 189 -4.87 -11.49 -1.30
C PHE A 189 -5.28 -12.61 -2.27
N SER A 190 -4.79 -12.60 -3.51
CA SER A 190 -5.19 -13.56 -4.53
C SER A 190 -4.20 -14.71 -4.67
N LEU A 191 -4.65 -15.91 -4.32
CA LEU A 191 -3.89 -17.14 -4.58
C LEU A 191 -3.76 -17.37 -6.07
N ALA A 192 -4.84 -17.12 -6.83
CA ALA A 192 -4.85 -17.26 -8.27
C ALA A 192 -3.74 -16.41 -8.93
N ASN A 193 -3.60 -15.14 -8.55
CA ASN A 193 -2.52 -14.30 -9.07
C ASN A 193 -1.13 -14.84 -8.72
N SER A 194 -0.93 -15.28 -7.47
CA SER A 194 0.34 -15.87 -7.02
C SER A 194 0.69 -17.15 -7.79
N SER A 195 -0.30 -18.01 -8.02
CA SER A 195 -0.16 -19.24 -8.80
C SER A 195 0.12 -18.96 -10.27
N CYS A 196 -0.60 -18.02 -10.90
CA CYS A 196 -0.35 -17.62 -12.28
C CYS A 196 1.07 -17.05 -12.48
N MET A 197 1.55 -16.23 -11.54
CA MET A 197 2.94 -15.74 -11.56
C MET A 197 3.96 -16.86 -11.44
N GLY A 198 3.67 -17.88 -10.63
CA GLY A 198 4.48 -19.09 -10.54
C GLY A 198 4.53 -19.90 -11.83
N VAL A 199 3.37 -20.15 -12.44
CA VAL A 199 3.27 -20.84 -13.74
C VAL A 199 4.00 -20.07 -14.84
N ALA A 200 3.97 -18.74 -14.78
CA ALA A 200 4.72 -17.89 -15.70
C ALA A 200 6.24 -17.86 -15.45
N GLY A 201 6.74 -18.55 -14.43
CA GLY A 201 8.17 -18.61 -14.08
C GLY A 201 8.71 -17.29 -13.50
N MET A 202 7.84 -16.45 -12.94
CA MET A 202 8.24 -15.15 -12.40
C MET A 202 8.79 -15.24 -10.97
N THR A 203 8.29 -16.19 -10.19
CA THR A 203 8.59 -16.29 -8.75
C THR A 203 9.51 -17.46 -8.42
N SER A 204 10.40 -17.22 -7.46
CA SER A 204 11.36 -18.21 -6.98
C SER A 204 10.65 -19.33 -6.20
N PRO A 205 10.92 -20.62 -6.50
CA PRO A 205 10.44 -21.75 -5.68
C PRO A 205 10.95 -21.71 -4.24
N THR A 206 12.08 -21.04 -3.98
CA THR A 206 12.66 -20.86 -2.64
C THR A 206 12.08 -19.67 -1.88
N GLY A 207 11.25 -18.86 -2.56
CA GLY A 207 10.62 -17.67 -1.99
C GLY A 207 11.61 -16.53 -1.73
N ARG A 208 12.79 -16.52 -2.36
CA ARG A 208 13.81 -15.48 -2.12
C ARG A 208 14.23 -14.79 -3.40
N CYS A 209 14.56 -13.51 -3.28
CA CYS A 209 15.16 -12.74 -4.37
C CYS A 209 16.69 -12.83 -4.26
N HIS A 210 17.31 -13.74 -5.00
CA HIS A 210 18.77 -13.89 -5.05
C HIS A 210 19.40 -12.88 -6.03
N THR A 211 19.14 -11.59 -5.80
CA THR A 211 19.52 -10.51 -6.73
C THR A 211 21.04 -10.51 -6.95
N PHE A 212 21.46 -10.64 -8.22
CA PHE A 212 22.86 -10.71 -8.66
C PHE A 212 23.62 -12.01 -8.31
N ASP A 213 22.97 -13.01 -7.70
CA ASP A 213 23.58 -14.30 -7.41
C ASP A 213 23.41 -15.30 -8.59
N ALA A 214 24.31 -16.28 -8.69
CA ALA A 214 24.22 -17.34 -9.70
C ALA A 214 23.00 -18.25 -9.53
N SER A 215 22.42 -18.28 -8.32
CA SER A 215 21.20 -19.04 -7.98
C SER A 215 19.90 -18.28 -8.23
N ALA A 216 19.93 -17.10 -8.87
CA ALA A 216 18.74 -16.33 -9.20
C ALA A 216 17.74 -17.13 -10.06
N ASP A 217 16.56 -17.38 -9.50
CA ASP A 217 15.53 -18.28 -10.05
C ASP A 217 14.11 -17.65 -10.03
N GLY A 218 14.03 -16.33 -9.84
CA GLY A 218 12.79 -15.55 -9.79
C GLY A 218 12.77 -14.56 -8.62
N TYR A 219 11.65 -13.87 -8.42
CA TYR A 219 11.45 -12.97 -7.28
C TYR A 219 10.46 -13.54 -6.24
N CYS A 220 10.35 -12.88 -5.10
CA CYS A 220 9.33 -13.17 -4.08
C CYS A 220 8.38 -11.99 -3.93
N ARG A 221 7.07 -12.25 -3.86
CA ARG A 221 6.06 -11.21 -3.66
C ARG A 221 6.15 -10.66 -2.23
N SER A 222 5.87 -9.38 -2.04
CA SER A 222 5.83 -8.76 -0.72
C SER A 222 4.80 -7.65 -0.62
N GLU A 223 4.23 -7.46 0.57
CA GLU A 223 3.31 -6.40 0.92
C GLU A 223 4.05 -5.19 1.49
N ALA A 224 3.62 -3.98 1.13
CA ALA A 224 4.17 -2.75 1.66
C ALA A 224 3.23 -1.57 1.41
N CYS A 225 3.30 -0.57 2.28
CA CYS A 225 2.79 0.78 2.04
C CYS A 225 3.88 1.79 2.42
N GLY A 226 4.31 2.60 1.46
CA GLY A 226 5.28 3.66 1.67
C GLY A 226 4.72 4.98 1.19
N ALA A 227 4.92 6.05 1.97
CA ALA A 227 4.44 7.39 1.66
C ALA A 227 5.51 8.45 1.99
N ALA A 228 5.58 9.49 1.17
CA ALA A 228 6.50 10.62 1.33
C ALA A 228 5.82 11.91 0.84
N VAL A 229 6.33 13.06 1.29
CA VAL A 229 5.84 14.36 0.84
C VAL A 229 6.92 15.04 0.01
N LEU A 230 6.53 15.54 -1.17
CA LEU A 230 7.34 16.42 -1.99
C LEU A 230 6.81 17.85 -1.83
N SER A 231 7.67 18.79 -1.47
CA SER A 231 7.34 20.21 -1.44
C SER A 231 8.54 21.04 -1.89
N THR A 232 8.27 22.30 -2.25
CA THR A 232 9.30 23.33 -2.47
C THR A 232 9.75 24.00 -1.18
N ARG A 233 9.03 23.78 -0.06
CA ARG A 233 9.40 24.28 1.26
C ARG A 233 10.52 23.41 1.85
N GLU A 234 11.51 24.05 2.45
CA GLU A 234 12.47 23.33 3.29
C GLU A 234 11.75 22.82 4.54
N VAL A 235 11.93 21.53 4.84
CA VAL A 235 11.42 20.93 6.06
C VAL A 235 12.43 21.25 7.16
N ASP A 236 11.99 21.91 8.23
CA ASP A 236 12.81 22.17 9.41
C ASP A 236 13.08 20.81 10.08
N ALA A 237 14.34 20.34 10.01
CA ALA A 237 14.77 19.01 10.47
C ALA A 237 14.66 18.82 12.00
N SER A 238 14.14 19.81 12.72
CA SER A 238 13.89 19.80 14.16
C SER A 238 12.61 19.07 14.57
N VAL A 239 11.73 18.72 13.61
CA VAL A 239 10.53 17.89 13.86
C VAL A 239 10.90 16.41 13.68
N GLN A 240 11.61 15.83 14.64
CA GLN A 240 11.67 14.38 14.81
C GLN A 240 10.62 13.97 15.85
N VAL A 241 9.70 13.08 15.46
CA VAL A 241 8.73 12.40 16.33
C VAL A 241 9.37 11.16 16.92
#